data_AF-A0A0F3KUG0-F1
#
_entry.id   AF-A0A0F3KUG0-F1
#
_cell.length_a   1.000
_cell.length_b   1.000
_cell.length_c   1.000
_cell.angle_alpha   90.00
_cell.angle_beta   90.00
_cell.angle_gamma   90.00
#
_symmetry.space_group_name_H-M   'P 1'
#
loop_
_entity.id
_entity.type
_entity.pdbx_description
1 polymer ?
#
loop_
_entity_poly.entity_id
_entity_poly.type
_entity_poly.pdbx_seq_one_letter_code
_entity_poly.pdbx_strand_id
1 'polypeptide(L)'
;MEVTLASLRATLGRLDGKVHTMAVLGGVGEDWPKLTIGGGGGTYIVMYTRNGPDAGWWDLVSDGKPDATRSLVVGGQEGDYPLNLLNGSDATFRAAAHFFETGEMSAGLTWQKG
;
A
#
# COMPACT_ATOMS: atom_id res chain seq x y z
N MET A 1 3.09 -7.03 -21.67
CA MET A 1 2.11 -7.65 -20.74
C MET A 1 1.17 -6.54 -20.33
N GLU A 2 -0.11 -6.64 -20.69
CA GLU A 2 -1.11 -5.64 -20.31
C GLU A 2 -1.50 -5.89 -18.84
N VAL A 3 -1.35 -4.89 -17.98
CA VAL A 3 -1.72 -5.00 -16.57
C VAL A 3 -3.23 -4.80 -16.47
N THR A 4 -3.91 -5.71 -15.77
CA THR A 4 -5.37 -5.68 -15.51
C THR A 4 -5.66 -5.70 -14.02
N LEU A 5 -6.87 -5.32 -13.60
CA LEU A 5 -7.30 -5.45 -12.20
C LEU A 5 -7.21 -6.90 -11.68
N ALA A 6 -7.44 -7.90 -12.53
CA ALA A 6 -7.27 -9.29 -12.19
C ALA A 6 -5.80 -9.62 -11.91
N SER A 7 -4.88 -9.18 -12.77
CA SER A 7 -3.44 -9.36 -12.57
C SER A 7 -2.91 -8.60 -11.35
N LEU A 8 -3.49 -7.42 -11.06
CA LEU A 8 -3.19 -6.66 -9.86
C LEU A 8 -3.59 -7.44 -8.61
N ARG A 9 -4.83 -7.96 -8.56
CA ARG A 9 -5.29 -8.79 -7.44
C ARG A 9 -4.41 -10.02 -7.25
N ALA A 10 -4.04 -10.69 -8.33
CA ALA A 10 -3.12 -11.83 -8.26
C ALA A 10 -1.74 -11.43 -7.72
N THR A 11 -1.19 -10.28 -8.14
CA THR A 11 0.07 -9.74 -7.64
C THR A 11 0.03 -9.46 -6.15
N LEU A 12 -1.03 -8.79 -5.66
CA LEU A 12 -1.18 -8.54 -4.22
C LEU A 12 -1.37 -9.83 -3.42
N GLY A 13 -2.03 -10.83 -3.99
CA GLY A 13 -2.17 -12.15 -3.39
C GLY A 13 -0.86 -12.94 -3.29
N ARG A 14 0.18 -12.57 -4.05
CA ARG A 14 1.51 -13.18 -3.96
C ARG A 14 2.34 -12.66 -2.80
N LEU A 15 1.98 -11.49 -2.24
CA LEU A 15 2.69 -10.93 -1.12
C LEU A 15 2.46 -11.80 0.14
N ASP A 16 3.53 -12.40 0.64
CA ASP A 16 3.51 -13.42 1.71
C ASP A 16 4.21 -12.95 2.99
N GLY A 17 4.83 -11.77 2.99
CA GLY A 17 5.55 -11.25 4.15
C GLY A 17 6.83 -12.04 4.46
N LYS A 18 7.37 -12.79 3.49
CA LYS A 18 8.57 -13.61 3.62
C LYS A 18 9.49 -13.49 2.42
N VAL A 19 9.01 -13.92 1.24
CA VAL A 19 9.76 -13.92 -0.02
C VAL A 19 9.31 -12.75 -0.89
N HIS A 20 8.01 -12.52 -0.98
CA HIS A 20 7.42 -11.40 -1.69
C HIS A 20 6.80 -10.47 -0.66
N THR A 21 7.47 -9.37 -0.34
CA THR A 21 7.10 -8.51 0.80
C THR A 21 6.69 -7.10 0.38
N MET A 22 6.76 -6.78 -0.91
CA MET A 22 6.47 -5.45 -1.42
C MET A 22 6.05 -5.48 -2.90
N ALA A 23 5.08 -4.64 -3.24
CA ALA A 23 4.72 -4.28 -4.60
C ALA A 23 4.70 -2.76 -4.72
N VAL A 24 5.09 -2.23 -5.88
CA VAL A 24 5.01 -0.78 -6.19
C VAL A 24 4.22 -0.63 -7.47
N LEU A 25 3.18 0.18 -7.43
CA LEU A 25 2.45 0.64 -8.61
C LEU A 25 2.91 2.07 -8.93
N GLY A 26 3.07 2.37 -10.21
CA GLY A 26 3.58 3.64 -10.71
C GLY A 26 4.55 3.41 -11.87
N GLY A 27 5.06 4.49 -12.44
CA GLY A 27 6.09 4.40 -13.46
C GLY A 27 7.45 3.96 -12.88
N VAL A 28 8.41 3.76 -13.77
CA VAL A 28 9.75 3.26 -13.40
C VAL A 28 10.65 4.46 -13.06
N GLY A 29 11.56 4.30 -12.10
CA GLY A 29 12.53 5.34 -11.79
C GLY A 29 11.91 6.54 -11.08
N GLU A 30 11.95 7.71 -11.71
CA GLU A 30 11.51 9.00 -11.14
C GLU A 30 10.05 9.35 -11.49
N ASP A 31 9.31 8.44 -12.09
CA ASP A 31 7.89 8.66 -12.37
C ASP A 31 7.08 8.69 -11.06
N TRP A 32 6.28 9.74 -10.92
CA TRP A 32 5.36 9.95 -9.80
C TRP A 32 3.94 10.17 -10.34
N PRO A 33 2.91 9.83 -9.56
CA PRO A 33 2.93 9.30 -8.18
C PRO A 33 3.22 7.79 -8.11
N LYS A 34 3.45 7.27 -6.90
CA LYS A 34 3.63 5.84 -6.61
C LYS A 34 2.75 5.39 -5.47
N LEU A 35 2.29 4.15 -5.58
CA LEU A 35 1.63 3.42 -4.49
C LEU A 35 2.48 2.22 -4.10
N THR A 36 3.04 2.27 -2.89
CA THR A 36 3.85 1.20 -2.32
C THR A 36 3.00 0.36 -1.37
N ILE A 37 3.00 -0.95 -1.56
CA ILE A 37 2.25 -1.91 -0.75
C ILE A 37 3.23 -2.89 -0.15
N GLY A 38 3.38 -2.86 1.17
CA GLY A 38 4.25 -3.71 1.95
C GLY A 38 3.49 -4.77 2.75
N GLY A 39 4.15 -5.86 3.10
CA GLY A 39 3.59 -6.91 3.97
C GLY A 39 3.23 -8.19 3.21
N GLY A 40 2.17 -8.86 3.66
CA GLY A 40 1.70 -10.10 3.07
C GLY A 40 0.85 -10.95 4.00
N GLY A 41 0.35 -12.07 3.50
CA GLY A 41 -0.49 -12.97 4.30
C GLY A 41 -1.81 -12.34 4.76
N GLY A 42 -2.34 -11.37 4.00
CA GLY A 42 -3.59 -10.67 4.30
C GLY A 42 -3.47 -9.43 5.18
N THR A 43 -2.25 -9.04 5.59
CA THR A 43 -1.98 -7.80 6.33
C THR A 43 -0.98 -6.95 5.58
N TYR A 44 -1.33 -5.69 5.32
CA TYR A 44 -0.54 -4.81 4.45
C TYR A 44 -0.42 -3.39 4.99
N ILE A 45 0.67 -2.75 4.65
CA ILE A 45 0.85 -1.29 4.74
C ILE A 45 0.76 -0.74 3.32
N VAL A 46 0.06 0.38 3.16
CA VAL A 46 -0.13 1.02 1.85
C VAL A 46 0.25 2.49 1.99
N MET A 47 1.22 2.92 1.20
CA MET A 47 1.74 4.27 1.21
C MET A 47 1.64 4.86 -0.20
N TYR A 48 0.99 6.01 -0.31
CA TYR A 48 0.97 6.83 -1.52
C TYR A 48 2.05 7.91 -1.42
N THR A 49 2.76 8.16 -2.51
CA THR A 49 3.84 9.14 -2.59
C THR A 49 3.76 9.93 -3.89
N ARG A 50 3.96 11.25 -3.83
CA ARG A 50 4.00 12.12 -5.01
C ARG A 50 5.05 13.22 -4.84
N ASN A 51 5.49 13.76 -5.98
CA ASN A 51 6.36 14.93 -6.07
C ASN A 51 5.59 16.18 -6.56
N GLY A 52 6.28 17.31 -6.60
CA GLY A 52 5.75 18.59 -7.08
C GLY A 52 5.32 19.51 -5.93
N PRO A 53 4.44 20.50 -6.20
CA PRO A 53 3.97 21.46 -5.19
C PRO A 53 3.32 20.79 -3.98
N ASP A 54 2.66 19.65 -4.20
CA ASP A 54 2.01 18.84 -3.17
C ASP A 54 2.84 17.60 -2.82
N ALA A 55 4.16 17.72 -2.80
CA ALA A 55 5.04 16.60 -2.47
C ALA A 55 4.77 16.07 -1.05
N GLY A 56 4.88 14.75 -0.90
CA GLY A 56 4.72 14.10 0.40
C GLY A 56 4.42 12.62 0.28
N TRP A 57 4.13 12.02 1.44
CA TRP A 57 3.62 10.67 1.55
C TRP A 57 2.39 10.62 2.45
N TRP A 58 1.54 9.65 2.17
CA TRP A 58 0.30 9.40 2.89
C TRP A 58 0.14 7.91 3.11
N ASP A 59 -0.12 7.52 4.34
CA ASP A 59 -0.41 6.15 4.71
C ASP A 59 -1.91 5.90 4.70
N LEU A 60 -2.32 4.76 4.17
CA LEU A 60 -3.68 4.26 4.34
C LEU A 60 -3.86 3.84 5.79
N VAL A 61 -4.85 4.42 6.47
CA VAL A 61 -5.14 4.13 7.87
C VAL A 61 -6.52 3.50 8.05
N SER A 62 -6.62 2.64 9.05
CA SER A 62 -7.87 2.05 9.52
C SER A 62 -8.24 2.63 10.88
N ASP A 63 -9.45 3.17 10.99
CA ASP A 63 -9.97 3.72 12.25
C ASP A 63 -10.30 2.63 13.28
N GLY A 64 -10.37 3.03 14.56
CA GLY A 64 -10.82 2.16 15.66
C GLY A 64 -9.82 1.08 16.06
N LYS A 65 -8.55 1.18 15.64
CA LYS A 65 -7.47 0.30 16.11
C LYS A 65 -6.90 0.81 17.44
N PRO A 66 -6.50 -0.09 18.35
CA PRO A 66 -5.84 0.33 19.58
C PRO A 66 -4.45 0.90 19.27
N ASP A 67 -3.96 1.74 20.17
CA ASP A 67 -2.58 2.25 20.15
C ASP A 67 -1.62 1.13 20.56
N ALA A 68 -1.23 0.32 19.57
CA ALA A 68 -0.35 -0.83 19.71
C ALA A 68 0.37 -1.08 18.38
N THR A 69 1.42 -1.89 18.42
CA THR A 69 2.19 -2.28 17.25
C THR A 69 2.12 -3.79 16.99
N ARG A 70 2.49 -4.18 15.78
CA ARG A 70 2.71 -5.57 15.39
C ARG A 70 3.88 -5.66 14.42
N SER A 71 4.74 -6.66 14.64
CA SER A 71 5.83 -6.99 13.71
C SER A 71 5.28 -7.45 12.35
N LEU A 72 5.82 -6.86 11.29
CA LEU A 72 5.55 -7.19 9.89
C LEU A 72 6.84 -7.07 9.08
N VAL A 73 7.01 -7.91 8.07
CA VAL A 73 8.11 -7.77 7.11
C VAL A 73 7.65 -6.97 5.91
N VAL A 74 8.30 -5.83 5.66
CA VAL A 74 8.04 -4.92 4.54
C VAL A 74 9.35 -4.65 3.80
N GLY A 75 9.36 -4.81 2.48
CA GLY A 75 10.58 -4.59 1.70
C GLY A 75 11.78 -5.46 2.13
N GLY A 76 11.52 -6.64 2.70
CA GLY A 76 12.54 -7.56 3.23
C GLY A 76 13.06 -7.20 4.63
N GLN A 77 12.54 -6.15 5.27
CA GLN A 77 12.94 -5.73 6.61
C GLN A 77 11.80 -5.98 7.59
N GLU A 78 12.13 -6.56 8.75
CA GLU A 78 11.21 -6.66 9.87
C GLU A 78 11.10 -5.32 10.58
N GLY A 79 9.88 -4.91 10.94
CA GLY A 79 9.63 -3.70 11.70
C GLY A 79 8.33 -3.80 12.49
N ASP A 80 8.25 -3.06 13.60
CA ASP A 80 7.05 -2.92 14.40
C ASP A 80 6.21 -1.75 13.88
N TYR A 81 5.01 -2.06 13.40
CA TYR A 81 4.12 -1.07 12.80
C TYR A 81 2.87 -0.84 13.63
N PRO A 82 2.41 0.41 13.77
CA PRO A 82 1.14 0.73 14.40
C PRO A 82 -0.03 -0.02 13.76
N LEU A 83 -0.93 -0.56 14.58
CA LEU A 83 -2.04 -1.38 14.10
C LEU A 83 -3.02 -0.62 13.18
N ASN A 84 -3.09 0.71 13.28
CA ASN A 84 -3.88 1.53 12.37
C ASN A 84 -3.30 1.58 10.94
N LEU A 85 -2.02 1.30 10.73
CA LEU A 85 -1.41 1.18 9.40
C LEU A 85 -1.63 -0.21 8.77
N LEU A 86 -2.08 -1.19 9.56
CA LEU A 86 -2.23 -2.57 9.12
C LEU A 86 -3.61 -2.81 8.51
N ASN A 87 -3.65 -2.78 7.19
CA ASN A 87 -4.84 -2.91 6.37
C ASN A 87 -5.06 -4.35 5.89
N GLY A 88 -6.33 -4.74 5.74
CA GLY A 88 -6.70 -6.03 5.16
C GLY A 88 -6.75 -6.01 3.63
N SER A 89 -6.79 -7.21 3.02
CA SER A 89 -6.77 -7.39 1.56
C SER A 89 -7.82 -6.57 0.80
N ASP A 90 -9.01 -6.36 1.35
CA ASP A 90 -10.06 -5.58 0.67
C ASP A 90 -9.67 -4.10 0.53
N ALA A 91 -9.36 -3.43 1.65
CA ALA A 91 -8.97 -2.02 1.64
C ALA A 91 -7.71 -1.79 0.80
N THR A 92 -6.73 -2.69 0.91
CA THR A 92 -5.51 -2.66 0.09
C THR A 92 -5.84 -2.79 -1.41
N PHE A 93 -6.71 -3.72 -1.80
CA PHE A 93 -7.09 -3.85 -3.20
C PHE A 93 -7.88 -2.64 -3.71
N ARG A 94 -8.79 -2.07 -2.92
CA ARG A 94 -9.52 -0.85 -3.31
C ARG A 94 -8.58 0.33 -3.52
N ALA A 95 -7.59 0.51 -2.64
CA ALA A 95 -6.56 1.54 -2.82
C ALA A 95 -5.76 1.31 -4.11
N ALA A 96 -5.29 0.07 -4.32
CA ALA A 96 -4.49 -0.28 -5.48
C ALA A 96 -5.27 -0.17 -6.80
N ALA A 97 -6.52 -0.64 -6.84
CA ALA A 97 -7.37 -0.57 -8.01
C ALA A 97 -7.68 0.88 -8.39
N HIS A 98 -8.03 1.72 -7.41
CA HIS A 98 -8.27 3.14 -7.67
C HIS A 98 -7.02 3.83 -8.19
N PHE A 99 -5.86 3.63 -7.55
CA PHE A 99 -4.59 4.18 -8.02
C PHE A 99 -4.23 3.68 -9.43
N PHE A 100 -4.48 2.40 -9.73
CA PHE A 100 -4.22 1.84 -11.05
C PHE A 100 -5.04 2.54 -12.15
N GLU A 101 -6.26 2.96 -11.83
CA GLU A 101 -7.17 3.64 -12.77
C GLU A 101 -6.91 5.15 -12.87
N THR A 102 -6.53 5.81 -11.76
CA THR A 102 -6.54 7.29 -11.66
C THR A 102 -5.17 7.90 -11.36
N GLY A 103 -4.23 7.11 -10.83
CA GLY A 103 -2.98 7.61 -10.26
C GLY A 103 -3.14 8.34 -8.92
N GLU A 104 -4.33 8.36 -8.31
CA GLU A 104 -4.61 9.16 -7.12
C GLU A 104 -5.04 8.30 -5.91
N MET A 105 -5.10 8.92 -4.73
CA MET A 105 -5.65 8.31 -3.52
C MET A 105 -7.17 8.21 -3.61
N SER A 106 -7.73 7.06 -3.24
CA SER A 106 -9.19 6.90 -3.17
C SER A 106 -9.80 7.72 -2.04
N ALA A 107 -10.71 8.64 -2.36
CA ALA A 107 -11.47 9.44 -1.38
C ALA A 107 -12.40 8.62 -0.47
N GLY A 108 -12.76 7.39 -0.86
CA GLY A 108 -13.52 6.44 -0.03
C GLY A 108 -12.67 5.65 0.97
N LEU A 109 -11.43 6.06 1.19
CA LEU A 109 -10.48 5.48 2.14
C LEU A 109 -9.86 6.61 2.97
N THR A 110 -9.45 6.30 4.19
CA THR A 110 -8.82 7.28 5.09
C THR A 110 -7.31 7.28 4.89
N TRP A 111 -6.76 8.45 4.58
CA TRP A 111 -5.33 8.64 4.36
C TRP A 111 -4.78 9.64 5.37
N GLN A 112 -3.68 9.30 6.01
CA GLN A 112 -2.98 10.18 6.94
C GLN A 112 -1.68 10.64 6.30
N LYS A 113 -1.47 11.96 6.25
CA LYS A 113 -0.18 12.52 5.85
C LYS A 113 0.85 12.21 6.94
N GLY A 114 2.03 11.75 6.54
CA GLY A 114 3.15 11.58 7.47
C GLY A 114 4.00 12.84 7.65
#